data_AF-A0A928QRU7-F1
#
_entry.id   AF-A0A928QRU7-F1
#
_cell.length_a   1.000
_cell.length_b   1.000
_cell.length_c   1.000
_cell.angle_alpha   90.00
_cell.angle_beta   90.00
_cell.angle_gamma   90.00
#
_symmetry.space_group_name_H-M   'P 1'
#
loop_
_entity.id
_entity.type
_entity.pdbx_description
1 polymer ?
#
loop_
_entity_poly.entity_id
_entity_poly.type
_entity_poly.pdbx_seq_one_letter_code
_entity_poly.pdbx_strand_id
1 'polypeptide(L)'
;MSRDRALLHPELQTALIGLEAACAVRGLRMLITDGFRTQSEQNALYAQGRTAPGNIVTNARYPKSAHNWGVAVDFCQNVPGHEYDNPAFFRQVGELARDFGFTWGGDWRTPDRPHLEFRKFMPDSSTAWLETTYGTPEAFRGTWTDEEEELVTTKEELMRVAGTGDSPSDWAREAARWAKEAGLISGDGQGNYGWQQPISREAVAVILYRFAEQMGLR
;
A
#
# COMPACT_ATOMS: atom_id res chain seq x y z
N MET A 1 -15.16 0.00 -12.63
CA MET A 1 -13.77 -0.15 -12.14
C MET A 1 -13.81 -0.97 -10.89
N SER A 2 -12.90 -1.93 -10.76
CA SER A 2 -12.88 -2.82 -9.61
C SER A 2 -12.19 -2.16 -8.43
N ARG A 3 -12.73 -2.39 -7.22
CA ARG A 3 -12.08 -2.09 -5.94
C ARG A 3 -11.39 -3.32 -5.34
N ASP A 4 -11.44 -4.43 -6.07
CA ASP A 4 -10.79 -5.67 -5.67
C ASP A 4 -9.27 -5.52 -5.74
N ARG A 5 -8.64 -5.60 -4.57
CA ARG A 5 -7.19 -5.46 -4.43
C ARG A 5 -6.43 -6.62 -5.05
N ALA A 6 -7.04 -7.81 -5.15
CA ALA A 6 -6.42 -8.96 -5.78
C ALA A 6 -6.14 -8.72 -7.27
N LEU A 7 -6.78 -7.71 -7.87
CA LEU A 7 -6.55 -7.33 -9.26
C LEU A 7 -5.37 -6.36 -9.45
N LEU A 8 -4.74 -5.91 -8.37
CA LEU A 8 -3.58 -4.99 -8.38
C LEU A 8 -2.27 -5.76 -8.22
N HIS A 9 -1.15 -5.18 -8.66
CA HIS A 9 0.16 -5.79 -8.50
C HIS A 9 0.46 -6.07 -7.02
N PRO A 10 1.03 -7.24 -6.63
CA PRO A 10 1.29 -7.59 -5.22
C PRO A 10 2.07 -6.52 -4.44
N GLU A 11 3.19 -6.04 -4.99
CA GLU A 11 3.95 -4.92 -4.38
C GLU A 11 3.10 -3.65 -4.18
N LEU A 12 2.18 -3.34 -5.09
CA LEU A 12 1.27 -2.19 -4.92
C LEU A 12 0.28 -2.46 -3.79
N GLN A 13 -0.26 -3.68 -3.67
CA GLN A 13 -1.15 -4.04 -2.57
C GLN A 13 -0.47 -3.84 -1.21
N THR A 14 0.78 -4.30 -1.08
CA THR A 14 1.60 -4.12 0.13
C THR A 14 1.88 -2.64 0.41
N ALA A 15 2.24 -1.87 -0.61
CA ALA A 15 2.44 -0.42 -0.49
C ALA A 15 1.16 0.31 -0.04
N LEU A 16 -0.01 -0.07 -0.54
CA LEU A 16 -1.29 0.50 -0.12
C LEU A 16 -1.61 0.21 1.35
N ILE A 17 -1.33 -0.99 1.85
CA ILE A 17 -1.54 -1.32 3.27
C ILE A 17 -0.73 -0.37 4.16
N GLY A 18 0.54 -0.14 3.79
CA GLY A 18 1.41 0.80 4.50
C GLY A 18 0.88 2.24 4.45
N LEU A 19 0.50 2.70 3.26
CA LEU A 19 -0.04 4.04 3.06
C LEU A 19 -1.33 4.26 3.87
N GLU A 20 -2.27 3.31 3.83
CA GLU A 20 -3.53 3.40 4.56
C GLU A 20 -3.32 3.43 6.07
N ALA A 21 -2.38 2.63 6.59
CA ALA A 21 -2.00 2.68 8.00
C ALA A 21 -1.40 4.04 8.39
N ALA A 22 -0.48 4.58 7.59
CA ALA A 22 0.14 5.87 7.84
C ALA A 22 -0.87 7.04 7.74
N CYS A 23 -1.82 6.96 6.80
CA CYS A 23 -2.95 7.87 6.70
C CYS A 23 -3.83 7.81 7.96
N ALA A 24 -4.19 6.61 8.42
CA ALA A 24 -5.02 6.42 9.61
C ALA A 24 -4.40 7.03 10.88
N VAL A 25 -3.09 6.83 11.10
CA VAL A 25 -2.34 7.42 12.23
C VAL A 25 -2.37 8.95 12.21
N ARG A 26 -2.47 9.56 11.02
CA ARG A 26 -2.54 11.02 10.84
C ARG A 26 -3.98 11.56 10.78
N GLY A 27 -4.98 10.71 11.01
CA GLY A 27 -6.40 11.10 10.89
C GLY A 27 -6.87 11.34 9.45
N LEU A 28 -6.07 10.94 8.45
CA LEU A 28 -6.42 11.03 7.03
C LEU A 28 -7.26 9.81 6.68
N ARG A 29 -8.59 9.95 6.75
CA ARG A 29 -9.53 8.88 6.39
C ARG A 29 -9.56 8.71 4.87
N MET A 30 -8.69 7.85 4.34
CA MET A 30 -8.59 7.53 2.92
C MET A 30 -9.53 6.39 2.53
N LEU A 31 -10.09 6.46 1.32
CA LEU A 31 -10.87 5.39 0.71
C LEU A 31 -10.41 5.17 -0.74
N ILE A 32 -10.08 3.94 -1.11
CA ILE A 32 -9.84 3.57 -2.51
C ILE A 32 -11.17 3.51 -3.25
N THR A 33 -11.29 4.29 -4.32
CA THR A 33 -12.50 4.32 -5.17
C THR A 33 -12.35 3.45 -6.40
N ASP A 34 -11.15 3.41 -6.98
CA ASP A 34 -10.89 2.72 -8.23
C ASP A 34 -9.51 2.06 -8.22
N GLY A 35 -9.45 0.81 -8.72
CA GLY A 35 -8.22 0.06 -8.89
C GLY A 35 -8.04 -0.39 -10.33
N PHE A 36 -8.04 -1.70 -10.57
CA PHE A 36 -7.89 -2.26 -11.91
C PHE A 36 -9.07 -1.92 -12.84
N ARG A 37 -8.75 -1.65 -14.10
CA ARG A 37 -9.71 -1.33 -15.16
C ARG A 37 -9.43 -2.15 -16.41
N THR A 38 -10.42 -2.94 -16.82
CA THR A 38 -10.36 -3.81 -18.01
C THR A 38 -10.32 -3.01 -19.32
N GLN A 39 -10.01 -3.70 -20.43
CA GLN A 39 -10.07 -3.12 -21.78
C GLN A 39 -11.47 -2.57 -22.13
N SER A 40 -12.53 -3.34 -21.84
CA SER A 40 -13.91 -2.92 -22.15
C SER A 40 -14.30 -1.67 -21.36
N GLU A 41 -13.95 -1.61 -20.07
CA GLU A 41 -14.18 -0.44 -19.22
C GLU A 41 -13.41 0.78 -19.72
N GLN A 42 -12.12 0.65 -20.05
CA GLN A 42 -11.32 1.76 -20.56
C GLN A 42 -11.87 2.30 -21.89
N ASN A 43 -12.23 1.40 -22.81
CA ASN A 43 -12.81 1.79 -24.10
C ASN A 43 -14.16 2.50 -23.92
N ALA A 44 -14.99 2.05 -22.98
CA ALA A 44 -16.25 2.71 -22.65
C ALA A 44 -16.04 4.11 -22.07
N LEU A 45 -15.08 4.29 -21.15
CA LEU A 45 -14.73 5.62 -20.63
C LEU A 45 -14.16 6.54 -21.70
N TYR A 46 -13.30 6.02 -22.60
CA TYR A 46 -12.76 6.80 -23.70
C TYR A 46 -13.85 7.24 -24.69
N ALA A 47 -14.89 6.43 -24.89
CA ALA A 47 -16.02 6.76 -25.76
C ALA A 47 -16.88 7.92 -25.23
N GLN A 48 -16.95 8.15 -23.92
CA GLN A 48 -17.76 9.23 -23.33
C GLN A 48 -17.34 10.61 -23.84
N GLY A 49 -18.32 11.41 -24.25
CA GLY A 49 -18.11 12.74 -24.85
C GLY A 49 -17.49 12.70 -26.25
N ARG A 50 -17.29 11.51 -26.84
CA ARG A 50 -16.75 11.31 -28.19
C ARG A 50 -17.73 10.56 -29.08
N THR A 51 -17.98 9.30 -28.77
CA THR A 51 -18.88 8.40 -29.50
C THR A 51 -20.03 7.87 -28.63
N ALA A 52 -20.04 8.20 -27.34
CA ALA A 52 -21.11 7.96 -26.38
C ALA A 52 -21.43 9.26 -25.62
N PRO A 53 -22.66 9.45 -25.11
CA PRO A 53 -23.02 10.62 -24.31
C PRO A 53 -22.24 10.68 -22.99
N GLY A 54 -22.14 11.88 -22.40
CA GLY A 54 -21.43 12.13 -21.14
C GLY A 54 -20.24 13.07 -21.30
N ASN A 55 -19.61 13.41 -20.18
CA ASN A 55 -18.41 14.24 -20.17
C ASN A 55 -17.18 13.39 -20.53
N ILE A 56 -16.16 14.02 -21.14
CA ILE A 56 -14.86 13.37 -21.32
C ILE A 56 -14.21 13.22 -19.93
N VAL A 57 -14.12 11.97 -19.45
CA VAL A 57 -13.51 11.63 -18.15
C VAL A 57 -12.09 11.05 -18.27
N THR A 58 -11.67 10.70 -19.48
CA THR A 58 -10.30 10.23 -19.75
C THR A 58 -9.84 10.61 -21.15
N ASN A 59 -8.52 10.81 -21.29
CA ASN A 59 -7.84 10.97 -22.57
C ASN A 59 -7.05 9.71 -22.99
N ALA A 60 -6.94 8.71 -22.12
CA ALA A 60 -6.20 7.49 -22.39
C ALA A 60 -7.04 6.47 -23.16
N ARG A 61 -6.49 5.93 -24.24
CA ARG A 61 -7.01 4.70 -24.89
C ARG A 61 -6.44 3.48 -24.17
N TYR A 62 -7.03 2.30 -24.33
CA TYR A 62 -6.40 1.08 -23.86
C TYR A 62 -5.08 0.79 -24.63
N PRO A 63 -4.00 0.28 -24.00
CA PRO A 63 -3.76 0.12 -22.56
C PRO A 63 -2.96 1.29 -21.95
N LYS A 64 -3.18 2.53 -22.40
CA LYS A 64 -2.40 3.74 -22.03
C LYS A 64 -2.76 4.34 -20.66
N SER A 65 -3.45 3.60 -19.80
CA SER A 65 -3.79 4.03 -18.44
C SER A 65 -3.14 3.07 -17.45
N ALA A 66 -2.52 3.59 -16.39
CA ALA A 66 -1.90 2.79 -15.32
C ALA A 66 -2.89 1.79 -14.68
N HIS A 67 -4.17 2.15 -14.57
CA HIS A 67 -5.23 1.24 -14.11
C HIS A 67 -5.40 -0.02 -14.97
N ASN A 68 -5.05 0.05 -16.26
CA ASN A 68 -5.11 -1.13 -17.15
C ASN A 68 -4.05 -2.15 -16.78
N TRP A 69 -2.96 -1.72 -16.15
CA TRP A 69 -1.84 -2.57 -15.76
C TRP A 69 -1.91 -3.02 -14.30
N GLY A 70 -2.92 -2.58 -13.54
CA GLY A 70 -3.06 -2.91 -12.12
C GLY A 70 -2.01 -2.25 -11.23
N VAL A 71 -1.42 -1.13 -11.70
CA VAL A 71 -0.34 -0.41 -11.00
C VAL A 71 -0.75 1.01 -10.57
N ALA A 72 -2.06 1.28 -10.49
CA ALA A 72 -2.59 2.54 -10.00
C ALA A 72 -3.90 2.36 -9.25
N VAL A 73 -4.20 3.34 -8.41
CA VAL A 73 -5.48 3.49 -7.72
C VAL A 73 -5.91 4.95 -7.71
N ASP A 74 -7.22 5.15 -7.68
CA ASP A 74 -7.80 6.44 -7.30
C ASP A 74 -8.32 6.36 -5.87
N PHE A 75 -8.17 7.45 -5.13
CA PHE A 75 -8.62 7.56 -3.74
C PHE A 75 -9.42 8.83 -3.51
N CYS A 76 -10.19 8.84 -2.42
CA CYS A 76 -10.93 10.00 -1.95
C CYS A 76 -10.87 10.12 -0.42
N GLN A 77 -11.40 11.23 0.09
CA GLN A 77 -11.63 11.36 1.52
C GLN A 77 -12.88 10.55 1.91
N ASN A 78 -12.78 9.69 2.92
CA ASN A 78 -13.89 8.86 3.39
C ASN A 78 -14.85 9.68 4.28
N VAL A 79 -15.45 10.72 3.71
CA VAL A 79 -16.42 11.59 4.34
C VAL A 79 -17.58 11.76 3.35
N PRO A 80 -18.77 11.21 3.65
CA PRO A 80 -19.93 11.31 2.76
C PRO A 80 -20.25 12.75 2.38
N GLY A 81 -20.36 13.02 1.08
CA GLY A 81 -20.64 14.36 0.52
C GLY A 81 -19.43 15.30 0.45
N HIS A 82 -18.28 14.88 0.99
CA HIS A 82 -17.02 15.63 1.04
C HIS A 82 -15.85 14.80 0.50
N GLU A 83 -16.13 13.89 -0.44
CA GLU A 83 -15.15 12.92 -0.92
C GLU A 83 -14.00 13.60 -1.71
N TYR A 84 -14.30 14.70 -2.40
CA TYR A 84 -13.40 15.36 -3.35
C TYR A 84 -13.22 16.87 -3.14
N ASP A 85 -13.79 17.46 -2.09
CA ASP A 85 -13.84 18.91 -1.88
C ASP A 85 -12.70 19.45 -1.01
N ASN A 86 -11.81 18.59 -0.53
CA ASN A 86 -10.70 18.95 0.35
C ASN A 86 -9.32 18.78 -0.33
N PRO A 87 -8.81 19.81 -1.05
CA PRO A 87 -7.48 19.77 -1.66
C PRO A 87 -6.33 19.53 -0.68
N ALA A 88 -6.47 19.91 0.60
CA ALA A 88 -5.43 19.71 1.60
C ALA A 88 -5.33 18.23 2.00
N PHE A 89 -6.45 17.50 2.02
CA PHE A 89 -6.44 16.05 2.21
C PHE A 89 -5.65 15.34 1.10
N PHE A 90 -5.97 15.62 -0.18
CA PHE A 90 -5.28 14.98 -1.30
C PHE A 90 -3.78 15.26 -1.30
N ARG A 91 -3.39 16.49 -0.96
CA ARG A 91 -1.97 16.86 -0.85
C ARG A 91 -1.25 16.07 0.23
N GLN A 92 -1.82 15.99 1.43
CA GLN A 92 -1.20 15.26 2.54
C GLN A 92 -1.06 13.77 2.25
N VAL A 93 -2.09 13.15 1.63
CA VAL A 93 -2.02 11.74 1.22
C VAL A 93 -1.02 11.55 0.08
N GLY A 94 -1.03 12.41 -0.93
CA GLY A 94 -0.11 12.34 -2.07
C GLY A 94 1.35 12.51 -1.68
N GLU A 95 1.65 13.44 -0.76
CA GLU A 95 3.00 13.63 -0.20
C GLU A 95 3.46 12.38 0.57
N LEU A 96 2.59 11.81 1.41
CA LEU A 96 2.86 10.59 2.17
C LEU A 96 3.04 9.37 1.27
N ALA A 97 2.26 9.26 0.20
CA ALA A 97 2.31 8.13 -0.72
C ALA A 97 3.70 7.94 -1.37
N ARG A 98 4.50 9.01 -1.44
CA ARG A 98 5.86 8.96 -1.99
C ARG A 98 6.78 8.03 -1.19
N ASP A 99 6.60 7.98 0.14
CA ASP A 99 7.35 7.11 1.06
C ASP A 99 7.05 5.62 0.82
N PHE A 100 5.89 5.32 0.21
CA PHE A 100 5.44 3.97 -0.14
C PHE A 100 5.65 3.66 -1.63
N GLY A 101 6.42 4.47 -2.35
CA GLY A 101 6.78 4.20 -3.75
C GLY A 101 5.75 4.68 -4.78
N PHE A 102 4.77 5.51 -4.39
CA PHE A 102 3.82 6.09 -5.35
C PHE A 102 4.28 7.41 -5.94
N THR A 103 3.93 7.65 -7.19
CA THR A 103 3.85 8.98 -7.80
C THR A 103 2.42 9.48 -7.66
N TRP A 104 2.25 10.77 -7.35
CA TRP A 104 0.94 11.39 -7.14
C TRP A 104 0.53 12.24 -8.34
N GLY A 105 -0.66 11.97 -8.90
CA GLY A 105 -1.19 12.69 -10.06
C GLY A 105 -1.52 14.16 -9.79
N GLY A 106 -1.59 14.58 -8.52
CA GLY A 106 -1.74 15.98 -8.14
C GLY A 106 -0.55 16.86 -8.52
N ASP A 107 0.64 16.28 -8.78
CA ASP A 107 1.85 16.99 -9.20
C ASP A 107 1.90 17.22 -10.72
N TRP A 108 1.01 16.61 -11.50
CA TRP A 108 1.01 16.75 -12.95
C TRP A 108 0.60 18.14 -13.41
N ARG A 109 1.00 18.52 -14.64
CA ARG A 109 0.63 19.80 -15.27
C ARG A 109 -0.89 20.02 -15.28
N THR A 110 -1.64 18.95 -15.53
CA THR A 110 -3.08 18.90 -15.34
C THR A 110 -3.33 17.97 -14.16
N PRO A 111 -3.58 18.50 -12.94
CA PRO A 111 -3.63 17.68 -11.74
C PRO A 111 -4.77 16.66 -11.77
N ASP A 112 -4.44 15.41 -11.46
CA ASP A 112 -5.38 14.36 -11.13
C ASP A 112 -5.20 13.98 -9.66
N ARG A 113 -5.80 14.77 -8.77
CA ARG A 113 -5.56 14.69 -7.31
C ARG A 113 -5.94 13.34 -6.69
N PRO A 114 -7.01 12.65 -7.13
CA PRO A 114 -7.33 11.30 -6.67
C PRO A 114 -6.30 10.25 -7.06
N HIS A 115 -5.43 10.50 -8.04
CA HIS A 115 -4.65 9.45 -8.67
C HIS A 115 -3.32 9.17 -7.98
N LEU A 116 -3.04 7.88 -7.74
CA LEU A 116 -1.74 7.36 -7.34
C LEU A 116 -1.33 6.23 -8.28
N GLU A 117 -0.08 6.26 -8.74
CA GLU A 117 0.51 5.20 -9.56
C GLU A 117 1.83 4.72 -8.96
N PHE A 118 2.13 3.44 -9.12
CA PHE A 118 3.33 2.86 -8.52
C PHE A 118 4.57 3.16 -9.36
N ARG A 119 5.47 3.97 -8.80
CA ARG A 119 6.61 4.57 -9.51
C ARG A 119 7.52 3.55 -10.18
N LYS A 120 7.66 2.37 -9.58
CA LYS A 120 8.45 1.26 -10.14
C LYS A 120 8.03 0.90 -11.57
N PHE A 121 6.74 0.94 -11.85
CA PHE A 121 6.16 0.56 -13.14
C PHE A 121 5.71 1.75 -13.98
N MET A 122 5.63 2.94 -13.37
CA MET A 122 5.28 4.21 -14.00
C MET A 122 6.34 5.29 -13.69
N PRO A 123 7.63 5.09 -14.05
CA PRO A 123 8.71 5.98 -13.62
C PRO A 123 8.61 7.41 -14.19
N ASP A 124 7.92 7.58 -15.31
CA ASP A 124 7.72 8.82 -16.06
C ASP A 124 6.23 9.14 -16.27
N SER A 125 5.35 8.54 -15.45
CA SER A 125 3.89 8.62 -15.63
C SER A 125 3.42 8.19 -17.02
N SER A 126 4.13 7.22 -17.62
CA SER A 126 3.84 6.63 -18.93
C SER A 126 3.80 5.12 -18.88
N THR A 127 2.90 4.51 -19.66
CA THR A 127 2.83 3.06 -19.84
C THR A 127 3.88 2.53 -20.82
N ALA A 128 4.70 3.39 -21.42
CA ALA A 128 5.61 3.03 -22.51
C ALA A 128 6.59 1.91 -22.14
N TRP A 129 7.12 1.94 -20.92
CA TRP A 129 8.01 0.88 -20.41
C TRP A 129 7.25 -0.45 -20.27
N LEU A 130 6.08 -0.45 -19.62
CA LEU A 130 5.23 -1.63 -19.48
C LEU A 130 4.86 -2.25 -20.83
N GLU A 131 4.47 -1.41 -21.79
CA GLU A 131 4.14 -1.82 -23.16
C GLU A 131 5.33 -2.44 -23.88
N THR A 132 6.52 -1.86 -23.74
CA THR A 132 7.74 -2.35 -24.39
C THR A 132 8.22 -3.66 -23.77
N THR A 133 8.11 -3.78 -22.44
CA THR A 133 8.64 -4.93 -21.69
C THR A 133 7.71 -6.13 -21.74
N TYR A 134 6.39 -5.92 -21.61
CA TYR A 134 5.43 -7.02 -21.47
C TYR A 134 4.44 -7.11 -22.63
N GLY A 135 4.31 -6.08 -23.46
CA GLY A 135 3.37 -6.05 -24.58
C GLY A 135 1.92 -5.77 -24.15
N THR A 136 1.36 -6.60 -23.27
CA THR A 136 -0.03 -6.48 -22.81
C THR A 136 -0.15 -6.49 -21.28
N PRO A 137 -1.19 -5.85 -20.72
CA PRO A 137 -1.50 -5.98 -19.30
C PRO A 137 -1.70 -7.41 -18.82
N GLU A 138 -2.27 -8.29 -19.65
CA GLU A 138 -2.46 -9.70 -19.33
C GLU A 138 -1.12 -10.43 -19.21
N ALA A 139 -0.17 -10.17 -20.12
CA ALA A 139 1.16 -10.74 -20.06
C ALA A 139 1.93 -10.24 -18.83
N PHE A 140 1.81 -8.95 -18.49
CA PHE A 140 2.37 -8.39 -17.27
C PHE A 140 1.79 -9.02 -16.00
N ARG A 141 0.46 -9.16 -15.92
CA ARG A 141 -0.20 -9.85 -14.80
C ARG A 141 0.26 -11.30 -14.67
N GLY A 142 0.53 -11.96 -15.80
CA GLY A 142 1.05 -13.32 -15.82
C GLY A 142 2.46 -13.48 -15.23
N THR A 143 3.18 -12.39 -14.96
CA THR A 143 4.49 -12.45 -14.29
C THR A 143 4.39 -12.29 -12.78
N TRP A 144 3.20 -12.07 -12.22
CA TRP A 144 3.03 -11.93 -10.78
C TRP A 144 3.10 -13.32 -10.16
N THR A 145 4.10 -13.56 -9.32
CA THR A 145 4.18 -14.77 -8.51
C THR A 145 3.30 -14.61 -7.29
N ASP A 146 2.60 -15.67 -6.91
CA ASP A 146 1.98 -15.72 -5.58
C ASP A 146 3.11 -15.69 -4.55
N GLU A 147 3.22 -14.60 -3.79
CA GLU A 147 4.25 -14.40 -2.75
C GLU A 147 4.27 -15.53 -1.70
N GLU A 148 3.25 -16.41 -1.66
CA GLU A 148 3.17 -17.56 -0.77
C GLU A 148 4.37 -18.50 -0.90
N GLU A 149 4.94 -18.76 -2.08
CA GLU A 149 6.09 -19.68 -2.22
C GLU A 149 7.40 -19.10 -1.64
N GLU A 150 7.61 -17.78 -1.74
CA GLU A 150 8.79 -17.10 -1.19
C GLU A 150 8.62 -16.81 0.33
N LEU A 151 7.38 -16.59 0.79
CA LEU A 151 7.04 -16.47 2.21
C LEU A 151 7.12 -17.80 2.97
N VAL A 152 6.79 -18.94 2.34
CA VAL A 152 6.87 -20.25 3.01
C VAL A 152 8.31 -20.63 3.32
N THR A 153 9.23 -20.42 2.38
CA THR A 153 10.66 -20.70 2.57
C THR A 153 11.27 -19.80 3.65
N THR A 154 10.98 -18.49 3.63
CA THR A 154 11.44 -17.54 4.67
C THR A 154 10.80 -17.80 6.03
N LYS A 155 9.52 -18.20 6.09
CA LYS A 155 8.83 -18.55 7.34
C LYS A 155 9.43 -19.78 8.00
N GLU A 156 9.80 -20.82 7.24
CA GLU A 156 10.49 -21.99 7.78
C GLU A 156 11.88 -21.64 8.31
N GLU A 157 12.64 -20.80 7.61
CA GLU A 157 13.95 -20.32 8.06
C GLU A 157 13.85 -19.45 9.31
N LEU A 158 12.86 -18.54 9.36
CA LEU A 158 12.59 -17.70 10.52
C LEU A 158 12.10 -18.49 11.73
N MET A 159 11.26 -19.52 11.54
CA MET A 159 10.82 -20.41 12.62
C MET A 159 11.94 -21.30 13.17
N ARG A 160 13.06 -21.47 12.46
CA ARG A 160 14.25 -22.15 12.98
C ARG A 160 15.06 -21.30 13.97
N VAL A 161 14.81 -19.99 14.06
CA VAL A 161 15.48 -19.07 15.00
C VAL A 161 14.87 -19.17 16.41
N ALA A 162 14.65 -20.40 16.89
CA ALA A 162 14.12 -20.67 18.21
C ALA A 162 15.22 -20.49 19.29
N GLY A 163 14.87 -19.86 20.43
CA GLY A 163 15.73 -19.83 21.61
C GLY A 163 16.91 -18.84 21.56
N THR A 164 16.70 -17.63 21.03
CA THR A 164 17.76 -16.61 20.97
C THR A 164 18.07 -15.93 22.31
N GLY A 165 17.29 -16.22 23.34
CA GLY A 165 17.49 -15.70 24.69
C GLY A 165 17.14 -14.22 24.78
N ASP A 166 17.80 -13.52 25.71
CA ASP A 166 17.69 -12.07 25.91
C ASP A 166 18.87 -11.34 25.27
N SER A 167 19.11 -11.62 23.98
CA SER A 167 20.27 -11.10 23.24
C SER A 167 19.81 -10.23 22.06
N PRO A 168 19.31 -9.00 22.25
CA PRO A 168 18.91 -8.15 21.14
C PRO A 168 20.11 -7.72 20.29
N SER A 169 19.90 -7.48 18.99
CA SER A 169 20.91 -6.92 18.09
C SER A 169 21.42 -5.57 18.60
N ASP A 170 22.70 -5.25 18.34
CA ASP A 170 23.36 -4.06 18.90
C ASP A 170 22.58 -2.75 18.64
N TRP A 171 22.09 -2.58 17.41
CA TRP A 171 21.35 -1.37 17.01
C TRP A 171 20.02 -1.20 17.77
N ALA A 172 19.40 -2.29 18.23
CA ALA A 172 18.11 -2.30 18.92
C ALA A 172 18.25 -2.40 20.44
N ARG A 173 19.46 -2.49 20.98
CA ARG A 173 19.72 -2.85 22.38
C ARG A 173 19.08 -1.89 23.38
N GLU A 174 19.13 -0.59 23.11
CA GLU A 174 18.52 0.42 23.98
C GLU A 174 16.99 0.37 23.93
N ALA A 175 16.41 0.28 22.72
CA ALA A 175 14.98 0.15 22.53
C ALA A 175 14.42 -1.14 23.16
N ALA A 176 15.11 -2.27 22.98
CA ALA A 176 14.73 -3.56 23.56
C ALA A 176 14.76 -3.52 25.10
N ARG A 177 15.77 -2.87 25.68
CA ARG A 177 15.86 -2.66 27.13
C ARG A 177 14.69 -1.81 27.63
N TRP A 178 14.44 -0.66 27.01
CA TRP A 178 13.33 0.20 27.38
C TRP A 178 11.99 -0.54 27.26
N ALA A 179 11.74 -1.26 26.16
CA ALA A 179 10.50 -1.99 25.94
C ALA A 179 10.27 -3.07 27.01
N LYS A 180 11.34 -3.71 27.50
CA LYS A 180 11.28 -4.64 28.64
C LYS A 180 10.98 -3.93 29.94
N GLU A 181 11.73 -2.87 30.28
CA GLU A 181 11.59 -2.15 31.54
C GLU A 181 10.22 -1.45 31.64
N ALA A 182 9.71 -0.97 30.51
CA ALA A 182 8.36 -0.45 30.38
C ALA A 182 7.29 -1.56 30.34
N GLY A 183 7.64 -2.85 30.35
CA GLY A 183 6.67 -3.95 30.33
C GLY A 183 5.87 -4.07 29.02
N LEU A 184 6.31 -3.42 27.94
CA LEU A 184 5.66 -3.50 26.63
C LEU A 184 5.83 -4.90 26.03
N ILE A 185 6.99 -5.50 26.21
CA ILE A 185 7.32 -6.84 25.73
C ILE A 185 7.64 -7.74 26.92
N SER A 186 7.07 -8.94 26.92
CA SER A 186 7.32 -9.98 27.92
C SER A 186 7.91 -11.19 27.22
N GLY A 187 8.99 -11.75 27.77
CA GLY A 187 9.54 -13.01 27.29
C GLY A 187 8.69 -14.23 27.67
N ASP A 188 9.19 -15.42 27.39
CA ASP A 188 8.54 -16.71 27.68
C ASP A 188 8.58 -17.13 29.17
N GLY A 189 9.01 -16.23 30.05
CA GLY A 189 9.17 -16.49 31.49
C GLY A 189 10.43 -17.27 31.87
N GLN A 190 11.23 -17.74 30.89
CA GLN A 190 12.47 -18.49 31.10
C GLN A 190 13.72 -17.66 30.75
N GLY A 191 13.55 -16.35 30.61
CA GLY A 191 14.63 -15.42 30.26
C GLY A 191 14.90 -15.34 28.75
N ASN A 192 14.03 -15.90 27.92
CA ASN A 192 14.10 -15.75 26.47
C ASN A 192 13.03 -14.77 25.98
N TYR A 193 13.48 -13.77 25.23
CA TYR A 193 12.63 -12.70 24.71
C TYR A 193 12.44 -12.80 23.19
N GLY A 194 13.13 -13.74 22.53
CA GLY A 194 12.91 -14.02 21.12
C GLY A 194 13.14 -12.80 20.21
N TRP A 195 14.15 -11.96 20.51
CA TRP A 195 14.35 -10.68 19.81
C TRP A 195 14.53 -10.79 18.29
N GLN A 196 14.93 -11.95 17.80
CA GLN A 196 15.13 -12.24 16.38
C GLN A 196 14.02 -13.12 15.79
N GLN A 197 13.00 -13.44 16.58
CA GLN A 197 11.88 -14.27 16.13
C GLN A 197 10.82 -13.41 15.43
N PRO A 198 10.10 -13.98 14.45
CA PRO A 198 8.88 -13.37 13.95
C PRO A 198 7.88 -13.15 15.08
N ILE A 199 7.21 -12.00 15.03
CA ILE A 199 6.13 -11.67 15.96
C ILE A 199 4.77 -11.95 15.31
N SER A 200 3.83 -12.54 16.07
CA SER A 200 2.45 -12.73 15.59
C SER A 200 1.66 -11.42 15.61
N ARG A 201 0.61 -11.31 14.79
CA ARG A 201 -0.28 -10.13 14.78
C ARG A 201 -0.94 -9.89 16.14
N GLU A 202 -1.29 -10.95 16.86
CA GLU A 202 -1.85 -10.86 18.21
C GLU A 202 -0.84 -10.31 19.21
N ALA A 203 0.42 -10.74 19.12
CA ALA A 203 1.49 -10.20 19.95
C ALA A 203 1.75 -8.71 19.65
N VAL A 204 1.73 -8.30 18.38
CA VAL A 204 1.80 -6.88 18.00
C VAL A 204 0.64 -6.09 18.61
N ALA A 205 -0.59 -6.61 18.54
CA ALA A 205 -1.76 -5.95 19.13
C ALA A 205 -1.60 -5.75 20.64
N VAL A 206 -1.07 -6.75 21.37
CA VAL A 206 -0.80 -6.64 22.81
C VAL A 206 0.26 -5.57 23.12
N ILE A 207 1.34 -5.50 22.32
CA ILE A 207 2.39 -4.48 22.51
C ILE A 207 1.80 -3.07 22.32
N LEU A 208 1.04 -2.85 21.25
CA LEU A 208 0.39 -1.57 20.97
C LEU A 208 -0.62 -1.20 22.06
N TYR A 209 -1.39 -2.19 22.54
CA TYR A 209 -2.34 -2.02 23.63
C TYR A 209 -1.64 -1.52 24.89
N ARG A 210 -0.59 -2.20 25.35
CA ARG A 210 0.19 -1.80 26.54
C ARG A 210 0.81 -0.40 26.39
N PHE A 211 1.34 -0.09 25.22
CA PHE A 211 1.88 1.23 24.94
C PHE A 211 0.81 2.32 25.05
N ALA A 212 -0.38 2.11 24.47
CA ALA A 212 -1.49 3.05 24.57
C ALA A 212 -1.94 3.27 26.04
N GLU A 213 -1.91 2.23 26.87
CA GLU A 213 -2.22 2.31 28.30
C GLU A 213 -1.25 3.25 29.04
N GLN A 214 0.05 3.10 28.77
CA GLN A 214 1.08 3.95 29.37
C GLN A 214 0.97 5.40 28.94
N MET A 215 0.53 5.64 27.72
CA MET A 215 0.33 6.98 27.19
C MET A 215 -1.02 7.58 27.60
N GLY A 216 -1.84 6.87 28.38
CA GLY A 216 -3.17 7.34 28.82
C GLY A 216 -4.17 7.49 27.68
N LEU A 217 -3.98 6.75 26.58
CA LEU A 217 -4.84 6.78 25.40
C LEU A 217 -6.05 5.82 25.51
N ARG A 218 -6.16 5.09 26.61
CA ARG A 218 -7.18 4.08 26.92
C ARG A 218 -7.31 3.90 28.42
#